data_AF-A0A9W6RST0-F1
#
_entry.id   AF-A0A9W6RST0-F1
#
_cell.length_a   1.000
_cell.length_b   1.000
_cell.length_c   1.000
_cell.angle_alpha   90.00
_cell.angle_beta   90.00
_cell.angle_gamma   90.00
#
_symmetry.space_group_name_H-M   'P 1'
#
loop_
_entity.id
_entity.type
_entity.pdbx_description
1 polymer ?
#
loop_
_entity_poly.entity_id
_entity_poly.type
_entity_poly.pdbx_seq_one_letter_code
_entity_poly.pdbx_strand_id
1 'polypeptide(L)'
;MAPHFDDLLTPREAAALLGVRTTTLARWARDGIIKPAVHTPGGHRRYRRGEVLTLRTDNTTERRIDEDAARLYDQGWPIRRVAAEFGVSYGMMRRILIRQTALRSHARPRHSAAEPP
;
A
#
# COMPACT_ATOMS: atom_id res chain seq x y z
N MET A 1 23.22 3.57 -16.49
CA MET A 1 23.60 2.56 -15.48
C MET A 1 23.15 1.21 -15.98
N ALA A 2 24.08 0.33 -16.37
CA ALA A 2 23.74 -1.04 -16.74
C ALA A 2 23.24 -1.79 -15.48
N PRO A 3 22.19 -2.61 -15.59
CA PRO A 3 21.75 -3.39 -14.45
C PRO A 3 22.79 -4.45 -14.08
N HIS A 4 23.36 -4.37 -12.88
CA HIS A 4 24.25 -5.41 -12.37
C HIS A 4 23.43 -6.68 -12.05
N PHE A 5 23.98 -7.85 -12.36
CA PHE A 5 23.31 -9.13 -12.08
C PHE A 5 23.14 -9.39 -10.57
N ASP A 6 23.96 -8.73 -9.74
CA ASP A 6 23.84 -8.73 -8.28
C ASP A 6 22.54 -8.11 -7.75
N ASP A 7 21.78 -7.41 -8.59
CA ASP A 7 20.48 -6.83 -8.24
C ASP A 7 19.29 -7.80 -8.44
N LEU A 8 19.52 -9.03 -8.90
CA LEU A 8 18.44 -9.98 -9.17
C LEU A 8 18.18 -10.92 -7.98
N LEU A 9 17.07 -10.67 -7.30
CA LEU A 9 16.60 -11.45 -6.18
C LEU A 9 15.81 -12.68 -6.62
N THR A 10 15.99 -13.77 -5.87
CA THR A 10 15.08 -14.92 -5.93
C THR A 10 13.70 -14.55 -5.38
N PRO A 11 12.64 -15.33 -5.67
CA PRO A 11 11.32 -15.07 -5.10
C PRO A 11 11.31 -15.09 -3.57
N ARG A 12 12.18 -15.91 -2.96
CA ARG A 12 12.33 -16.00 -1.51
C ARG A 12 12.92 -14.74 -0.91
N GLU A 13 14.01 -14.23 -1.50
CA GLU A 13 14.66 -13.00 -1.03
C GLU A 13 13.76 -11.77 -1.25
N ALA A 14 13.11 -11.68 -2.41
CA ALA A 14 12.15 -10.61 -2.69
C ALA A 14 10.99 -10.62 -1.69
N ALA A 15 10.43 -11.80 -1.39
CA ALA A 15 9.36 -11.94 -0.42
C ALA A 15 9.81 -11.56 1.01
N ALA A 16 11.03 -11.95 1.40
CA ALA A 16 11.62 -11.57 2.69
C ALA A 16 11.80 -10.06 2.82
N LEU A 17 12.27 -9.39 1.77
CA LEU A 17 12.41 -7.92 1.77
C LEU A 17 11.06 -7.21 1.86
N LEU A 18 10.02 -7.75 1.21
CA LEU A 18 8.65 -7.23 1.26
C LEU A 18 7.91 -7.61 2.54
N GLY A 19 8.44 -8.53 3.35
CA GLY A 19 7.76 -9.04 4.55
C GLY A 19 6.52 -9.88 4.24
N VAL A 20 6.44 -10.48 3.04
CA VAL A 20 5.30 -11.29 2.60
C VAL A 20 5.69 -12.75 2.41
N ARG A 21 4.70 -13.64 2.28
CA ARG A 21 4.95 -15.02 1.85
C ARG A 21 5.27 -15.05 0.35
N THR A 22 6.10 -15.99 -0.07
CA THR A 22 6.44 -16.20 -1.49
C THR A 22 5.20 -16.48 -2.36
N THR A 23 4.15 -17.08 -1.79
CA THR A 23 2.86 -17.27 -2.45
C THR A 23 2.14 -15.95 -2.73
N THR A 24 2.20 -15.00 -1.81
CA THR A 24 1.70 -13.64 -2.00
C THR A 24 2.46 -12.94 -3.11
N LEU A 25 3.79 -13.04 -3.11
CA LEU A 25 4.62 -12.49 -4.18
C LEU A 25 4.29 -13.11 -5.55
N ALA A 26 4.08 -14.43 -5.60
CA ALA A 26 3.68 -15.12 -6.83
C ALA A 26 2.29 -14.69 -7.32
N ARG A 27 1.37 -14.40 -6.40
CA ARG A 27 0.06 -13.82 -6.73
C ARG A 27 0.22 -12.40 -7.28
N TRP A 28 0.98 -11.54 -6.60
CA TRP A 28 1.27 -10.18 -7.06
C TRP A 28 1.91 -10.15 -8.45
N ALA A 29 2.78 -11.11 -8.76
CA ALA A 29 3.34 -11.26 -10.08
C ALA A 29 2.31 -11.65 -11.15
N ARG A 30 1.30 -12.47 -10.80
CA ARG A 30 0.18 -12.79 -11.70
C ARG A 30 -0.79 -11.63 -11.88
N ASP A 31 -1.03 -10.89 -10.80
CA ASP A 31 -1.92 -9.72 -10.77
C ASP A 31 -1.25 -8.47 -11.39
N GLY A 32 0.03 -8.56 -11.79
CA GLY A 32 0.78 -7.48 -12.44
C GLY A 32 1.32 -6.39 -11.51
N ILE A 33 1.20 -6.59 -10.19
CA ILE A 33 1.65 -5.65 -9.14
C ILE A 33 3.18 -5.56 -9.10
N ILE A 34 3.87 -6.66 -9.41
CA ILE A 34 5.34 -6.68 -9.53
C ILE A 34 5.75 -7.54 -10.72
N LYS A 35 6.69 -7.07 -11.53
CA LYS A 35 7.12 -7.81 -12.72
C LYS A 35 8.44 -8.53 -12.46
N PRO A 36 8.54 -9.83 -12.79
CA PRO A 36 9.83 -10.49 -12.81
C PRO A 36 10.69 -9.89 -13.92
N ALA A 37 11.92 -9.52 -13.60
CA ALA A 37 12.84 -8.94 -14.55
C ALA A 37 13.49 -9.98 -15.46
N VAL A 38 13.66 -11.21 -14.96
CA VAL A 38 14.23 -12.33 -15.72
C VAL A 38 13.49 -13.63 -15.35
N HIS A 39 13.25 -14.46 -16.35
CA HIS A 39 12.85 -15.85 -16.17
C HIS A 39 14.07 -16.73 -16.44
N THR A 40 14.39 -17.61 -15.49
CA THR A 40 15.44 -18.63 -15.71
C THR A 40 14.92 -19.70 -16.67
N PRO A 41 15.79 -20.46 -17.37
CA PRO A 41 15.38 -21.55 -18.25
C PRO A 41 14.51 -22.62 -17.57
N GLY A 42 14.66 -22.80 -16.25
CA GLY A 42 13.83 -23.68 -15.43
C GLY A 42 12.51 -23.07 -14.93
N GLY A 43 12.11 -21.90 -15.42
CA GLY A 43 10.83 -21.25 -15.08
C GLY A 43 10.81 -20.48 -13.76
N HIS A 44 11.92 -20.42 -13.01
CA HIS A 44 11.98 -19.59 -11.80
C HIS A 44 12.09 -18.10 -12.16
N ARG A 45 11.30 -17.29 -11.45
CA ARG A 45 11.27 -15.83 -11.57
C ARG A 45 12.41 -15.18 -10.78
N ARG A 46 13.01 -14.14 -11.35
CA ARG A 46 13.95 -13.24 -10.66
C ARG A 46 13.40 -11.82 -10.67
N TYR A 47 13.59 -11.11 -9.56
CA TYR A 47 13.04 -9.76 -9.35
C TYR A 47 14.18 -8.77 -9.18
N ARG A 48 14.03 -7.55 -9.71
CA ARG A 48 15.00 -6.49 -9.46
C ARG A 48 14.87 -6.01 -8.02
N ARG A 49 15.98 -5.95 -7.30
CA ARG A 49 16.05 -5.39 -5.95
C ARG A 49 15.44 -3.99 -5.89
N GLY A 50 15.75 -3.13 -6.86
CA GLY A 50 15.17 -1.79 -6.97
C GLY A 50 13.63 -1.80 -7.01
N GLU A 51 13.04 -2.61 -7.89
CA GLU A 51 11.58 -2.72 -8.03
C GLU A 51 10.92 -3.27 -6.77
N VAL A 52 11.54 -4.27 -6.13
CA VAL A 52 11.08 -4.82 -4.84
C VAL A 52 11.11 -3.76 -3.73
N LEU A 53 12.17 -2.94 -3.68
CA LEU A 53 12.29 -1.87 -2.69
C LEU A 53 11.32 -0.72 -2.93
N THR A 54 11.10 -0.34 -4.20
CA THR A 54 10.08 0.64 -4.59
C THR A 54 8.70 0.17 -4.15
N LEU A 55 8.30 -1.05 -4.52
CA LEU A 55 7.01 -1.61 -4.11
C LEU A 55 6.83 -1.67 -2.59
N ARG A 56 7.91 -1.99 -1.85
CA ARG A 56 7.87 -1.96 -0.38
C ARG A 56 7.60 -0.56 0.16
N THR A 57 8.25 0.43 -0.45
CA THR A 57 8.11 1.84 -0.07
C THR A 57 6.71 2.32 -0.38
N ASP A 58 6.20 2.03 -1.57
CA ASP A 58 4.84 2.36 -2.00
C ASP A 58 3.79 1.76 -1.06
N ASN A 59 3.88 0.45 -0.78
CA ASN A 59 2.99 -0.23 0.18
C ASN A 59 3.05 0.37 1.60
N THR A 60 4.19 0.95 1.98
CA THR A 60 4.36 1.59 3.29
C THR A 60 3.77 3.01 3.27
N THR A 61 3.97 3.75 2.19
CA THR A 61 3.38 5.09 1.97
C THR A 61 1.86 5.01 1.93
N GLU A 62 1.29 4.09 1.15
CA GLU A 62 -0.16 3.85 1.10
C GLU A 62 -0.72 3.55 2.49
N ARG A 63 -0.07 2.67 3.25
CA ARG A 63 -0.49 2.35 4.63
C ARG A 63 -0.43 3.57 5.56
N ARG A 64 0.61 4.41 5.44
CA ARG A 64 0.72 5.66 6.21
C ARG A 64 -0.38 6.64 5.85
N ILE A 65 -0.66 6.84 4.56
CA ILE A 65 -1.77 7.69 4.10
C ILE A 65 -3.10 7.16 4.66
N ASP A 66 -3.34 5.85 4.59
CA ASP A 66 -4.55 5.23 5.16
C ASP A 66 -4.66 5.47 6.68
N GLU A 67 -3.56 5.33 7.41
CA GLU A 67 -3.51 5.57 8.86
C GLU A 67 -3.69 7.06 9.21
N ASP A 68 -3.06 7.97 8.48
CA ASP A 68 -3.18 9.41 8.68
C ASP A 68 -4.60 9.88 8.35
N ALA A 69 -5.20 9.35 7.29
CA ALA A 69 -6.62 9.55 6.97
C ALA A 69 -7.54 9.07 8.10
N ALA A 70 -7.28 7.87 8.66
CA ALA A 70 -8.02 7.36 9.81
C ALA A 70 -7.85 8.26 11.05
N ARG A 71 -6.63 8.73 11.33
CA ARG A 71 -6.37 9.66 12.45
C ARG A 71 -7.13 10.98 12.30
N LEU A 72 -7.18 11.56 11.10
CA LEU A 72 -7.91 12.80 10.86
C LEU A 72 -9.42 12.59 11.02
N TYR A 73 -9.93 11.45 10.55
CA TYR A 73 -11.32 11.08 10.77
C TYR A 73 -11.64 10.89 12.26
N ASP A 74 -10.79 10.20 13.01
CA ASP A 74 -10.95 9.99 14.46
C ASP A 74 -10.90 11.31 15.25
N GLN A 75 -10.16 12.31 14.74
CA GLN A 75 -10.15 13.70 15.26
C GLN A 75 -11.45 14.48 14.96
N GLY A 76 -12.43 13.87 14.29
CA GLY A 76 -13.71 14.48 13.97
C GLY A 76 -13.77 15.20 12.63
N TRP A 77 -12.74 15.05 11.78
CA TRP A 77 -12.78 15.65 10.45
C TRP A 77 -13.82 14.96 9.56
N PRO A 78 -14.63 15.71 8.79
CA PRO A 78 -15.59 15.11 7.89
C PRO A 78 -14.85 14.42 6.74
N ILE A 79 -15.34 13.24 6.32
CA ILE A 79 -14.74 12.40 5.26
C ILE A 79 -14.41 13.21 4.00
N ARG A 80 -15.24 14.19 3.63
CA ARG A 80 -15.01 15.09 2.48
C ARG A 80 -13.74 15.94 2.61
N ARG A 81 -13.43 16.43 3.82
CA ARG A 81 -12.24 17.25 4.10
C ARG A 81 -10.99 16.38 4.14
N VAL A 82 -11.09 15.20 4.74
CA VAL A 82 -10.01 14.20 4.69
C VAL A 82 -9.72 13.80 3.24
N ALA A 83 -10.75 13.55 2.42
CA ALA A 83 -10.59 13.22 1.00
C ALA A 83 -9.88 14.34 0.22
N ALA A 84 -10.25 15.60 0.48
CA ALA A 84 -9.61 16.77 -0.13
C ALA A 84 -8.14 16.92 0.28
N GLU A 85 -7.82 16.69 1.55
CA GLU A 85 -6.44 16.78 2.08
C GLU A 85 -5.46 15.83 1.37
N PHE A 86 -5.91 14.61 1.05
CA PHE A 86 -5.10 13.62 0.34
C PHE A 86 -5.32 13.63 -1.19
N GLY A 87 -6.12 14.56 -1.72
CA GLY A 87 -6.41 14.65 -3.16
C GLY A 87 -7.14 13.44 -3.75
N VAL A 88 -7.88 12.68 -2.93
CA VAL A 88 -8.61 11.47 -3.37
C VAL A 88 -10.12 11.71 -3.42
N SER A 89 -10.84 10.91 -4.20
CA SER A 89 -12.30 11.01 -4.24
C SER A 89 -12.96 10.57 -2.92
N TYR A 90 -14.11 11.16 -2.59
CA TYR A 90 -14.90 10.82 -1.41
C TYR A 90 -15.17 9.31 -1.28
N GLY A 91 -15.55 8.65 -2.38
CA GLY A 91 -15.82 7.22 -2.40
C GLY A 91 -14.58 6.34 -2.19
N MET A 92 -13.39 6.81 -2.57
CA MET A 92 -12.12 6.16 -2.26
C MET A 92 -11.80 6.30 -0.77
N MET A 93 -11.84 7.54 -0.25
CA MET A 93 -11.59 7.83 1.16
C MET A 93 -12.54 7.06 2.09
N ARG A 94 -13.84 7.00 1.75
CA ARG A 94 -14.82 6.22 2.51
C ARG A 94 -14.46 4.72 2.57
N ARG A 95 -13.95 4.13 1.49
CA ARG A 95 -13.52 2.73 1.47
C ARG A 95 -12.27 2.49 2.31
N ILE A 96 -11.29 3.38 2.23
CA ILE A 96 -10.08 3.37 3.07
C ILE A 96 -10.47 3.39 4.55
N LEU A 97 -11.33 4.34 4.95
CA LEU A 97 -11.79 4.46 6.32
C LEU A 97 -12.57 3.24 6.79
N ILE A 98 -13.47 2.67 5.99
CA ILE A 98 -14.22 1.45 6.38
C ILE A 98 -13.25 0.28 6.67
N ARG A 99 -12.20 0.12 5.84
CA ARG A 99 -11.20 -0.93 6.03
C ARG A 99 -10.40 -0.76 7.32
N GLN A 100 -10.05 0.48 7.68
CA GLN A 100 -9.22 0.80 8.84
C GLN A 100 -10.00 0.96 10.15
N THR A 101 -11.14 1.66 10.13
CA THR A 101 -11.98 1.91 11.31
C THR A 101 -12.67 0.64 11.80
N ALA A 102 -13.02 -0.31 10.92
CA ALA A 102 -13.56 -1.60 11.34
C ALA A 102 -12.53 -2.46 12.10
N LEU A 103 -11.24 -2.26 11.86
CA LEU A 103 -10.15 -2.89 12.62
C LEU A 103 -9.91 -2.20 13.98
N ARG A 104 -10.30 -0.93 14.10
CA ARG A 104 -10.16 -0.09 15.29
C ARG A 104 -11.54 0.16 15.90
N SER A 105 -12.09 -0.85 16.55
CA SER A 105 -13.44 -0.85 17.13
C SER A 105 -13.70 0.30 18.11
N HIS A 106 -14.00 1.53 17.66
CA HIS A 106 -14.74 2.51 18.48
C HIS A 106 -15.34 3.71 17.73
N ALA A 107 -16.52 4.10 18.23
CA ALA A 107 -17.24 5.37 18.15
C ALA A 107 -17.07 6.26 16.92
N ARG A 108 -18.13 6.33 16.09
CA ARG A 108 -18.35 7.48 15.19
C ARG A 108 -18.27 8.78 15.99
N PRO A 109 -17.46 9.77 15.58
CA PRO A 109 -17.62 11.12 16.09
C PRO A 109 -19.02 11.59 15.70
N ARG A 110 -19.81 12.02 16.69
CA ARG A 110 -21.05 12.75 16.42
C ARG A 110 -20.65 14.06 15.78
N HIS A 111 -20.86 14.18 14.47
CA HIS A 111 -20.60 15.40 13.71
C HIS A 111 -21.49 16.53 14.23
N SER A 112 -20.92 17.42 15.05
CA SER A 112 -21.42 18.77 15.20
C SER A 112 -20.78 19.60 14.09
N ALA A 113 -21.62 20.19 13.25
CA ALA A 113 -21.22 21.05 12.15
C ALA A 113 -20.55 22.32 12.72
N ALA A 114 -19.23 22.36 12.71
CA ALA A 114 -18.48 23.60 12.73
C ALA A 114 -17.87 23.75 11.33
N GLU A 115 -18.54 24.56 10.51
CA GLU A 115 -17.93 25.25 9.38
C GLU A 115 -17.04 26.37 9.97
N PRO A 116 -15.76 26.45 9.57
CA PRO A 116 -15.19 27.80 9.47
C PRO A 116 -14.07 27.91 8.40
N PRO A 117 -13.54 29.12 8.18
CA PRO A 117 -14.17 30.38 7.77
C PRO A 117 -13.93 30.68 6.27
#